data_AF-V8NNE1-F1
#
_entry.id   AF-V8NNE1-F1
#
_cell.length_a   1.000
_cell.length_b   1.000
_cell.length_c   1.000
_cell.angle_alpha   90.00
_cell.angle_beta   90.00
_cell.angle_gamma   90.00
#
_symmetry.space_group_name_H-M   'P 1'
#
loop_
_entity.id
_entity.type
_entity.pdbx_description
1 polymer ?
#
loop_
_entity_poly.entity_id
_entity_poly.type
_entity_poly.pdbx_seq_one_letter_code
_entity_poly.pdbx_strand_id
1 'polypeptide(L)'
;IYTFIENAHSFLLLFSLYAAFNYRKANVLLETRQVAMKIFEDYTVSWYWIIIGLVISMVVSLVFIVLLRFLAGIMIWVMIVLVILVLGYGIFHCYMEYAHLKGQTGSDVSLMELGFQTDFRVYLHLKQTWLAFMIILCIMEVIIILLLIFLRKRILIAIALIKEASSFLSTSNEAVYKVFNDTECQYAGTTCKPETFSTSNVTKLCPGARCLFAFYGGETAYHKYLIVFQIFNIFMFFWLANFVIALGQVTLAGAFASYYWAFKKPDDMPAFPLFSSFGRALRYHTGSLAFGSLILAIVQVIRVILEYLDHKLKASENMFAKFLLTCFKCCFWCLEKFIKFLNRNAYIMIAIYGTNFCTSARNAFSLLMRNIIR
;
A
#
# COMPACT_ATOMS: atom_id res chain seq x y z
N ILE A 1 -32.01 23.35 -52.17
CA ILE A 1 -32.96 22.42 -51.52
C ILE A 1 -32.24 21.16 -51.02
N TYR A 2 -31.49 20.43 -51.87
CA TYR A 2 -30.71 19.26 -51.45
C TYR A 2 -29.67 19.54 -50.32
N THR A 3 -28.93 20.64 -50.39
CA THR A 3 -27.94 21.04 -49.35
C THR A 3 -28.58 21.49 -48.02
N PHE A 4 -29.87 21.85 -48.04
CA PHE A 4 -30.61 22.24 -46.83
C PHE A 4 -31.15 21.00 -46.08
N ILE A 5 -31.46 19.93 -46.83
CA ILE A 5 -31.94 18.66 -46.28
C ILE A 5 -30.78 17.85 -45.66
N GLU A 6 -29.59 17.82 -46.27
CA GLU A 6 -28.41 17.17 -45.67
C GLU A 6 -27.95 17.82 -44.36
N ASN A 7 -28.00 19.16 -44.29
CA ASN A 7 -27.68 19.89 -43.07
C ASN A 7 -28.71 19.65 -41.96
N ALA A 8 -29.99 19.53 -42.30
CA ALA A 8 -31.04 19.18 -41.32
C ALA A 8 -30.88 17.75 -40.78
N HIS A 9 -30.47 16.79 -41.63
CA HIS A 9 -30.22 15.41 -41.22
C HIS A 9 -28.99 15.28 -40.32
N SER A 10 -27.90 16.01 -40.63
CA SER A 10 -26.71 16.08 -39.77
C SER A 10 -27.01 16.74 -38.42
N PHE A 11 -27.86 17.76 -38.40
CA PHE A 11 -28.27 18.44 -37.16
C PHE A 11 -29.12 17.53 -36.25
N LEU A 12 -30.04 16.75 -36.83
CA LEU A 12 -30.84 15.75 -36.09
C LEU A 12 -29.98 14.60 -35.55
N LEU A 13 -28.97 14.15 -36.29
CA LEU A 13 -28.02 13.14 -35.83
C LEU A 13 -27.13 13.67 -34.70
N LEU A 14 -26.64 14.91 -34.79
CA LEU A 14 -25.91 15.56 -33.71
C LEU A 14 -26.78 15.76 -32.45
N PHE A 15 -28.05 16.14 -32.62
CA PHE A 15 -28.98 16.33 -31.50
C PHE A 15 -29.33 15.00 -30.82
N SER A 16 -29.55 13.93 -31.58
CA SER A 16 -29.82 12.59 -31.04
C SER A 16 -28.58 11.96 -30.38
N LEU A 17 -27.37 12.17 -30.91
CA LEU A 17 -26.12 11.79 -30.25
C LEU A 17 -25.87 12.57 -28.96
N TYR A 18 -26.14 13.89 -28.95
CA TYR A 18 -26.04 14.73 -27.76
C TYR A 18 -27.06 14.31 -26.68
N ALA A 19 -28.30 14.00 -27.08
CA ALA A 19 -29.34 13.49 -26.21
C ALA A 19 -28.98 12.09 -25.66
N ALA A 20 -28.48 11.18 -26.48
CA ALA A 20 -28.03 9.84 -26.06
C ALA A 20 -26.81 9.92 -25.13
N PHE A 21 -25.87 10.84 -25.36
CA PHE A 21 -24.73 11.09 -24.49
C PHE A 21 -25.16 11.64 -23.12
N ASN A 22 -26.08 12.62 -23.11
CA ASN A 22 -26.63 13.16 -21.86
C ASN A 22 -27.50 12.14 -21.11
N TYR A 23 -28.27 11.32 -21.81
CA TYR A 23 -29.06 10.23 -21.22
C TYR A 23 -28.14 9.18 -20.56
N ARG A 24 -27.08 8.76 -21.25
CA ARG A 24 -26.08 7.83 -20.69
C ARG A 24 -25.35 8.41 -19.49
N LYS A 25 -25.00 9.70 -19.51
CA LYS A 25 -24.37 10.41 -18.39
C LYS A 25 -25.32 10.54 -17.18
N ALA A 26 -26.61 10.79 -17.42
CA ALA A 26 -27.63 10.84 -16.39
C ALA A 26 -27.86 9.46 -15.75
N ASN A 27 -27.89 8.38 -16.54
CA ASN A 27 -28.08 7.03 -16.02
C ASN A 27 -26.88 6.59 -15.16
N VAL A 28 -25.65 6.88 -15.61
CA VAL A 28 -24.44 6.66 -14.80
C VAL A 28 -24.49 7.47 -13.50
N LEU A 29 -24.91 8.74 -13.55
CA LEU A 29 -25.03 9.58 -12.35
C LEU A 29 -26.07 9.04 -11.36
N LEU A 30 -27.20 8.53 -11.85
CA LEU A 30 -28.26 7.91 -11.05
C LEU A 30 -27.80 6.60 -10.41
N GLU A 31 -27.13 5.72 -11.16
CA GLU A 31 -26.52 4.50 -10.61
C GLU A 31 -25.45 4.83 -9.57
N THR A 32 -24.59 5.83 -9.83
CA THR A 32 -23.56 6.26 -8.87
C THR A 32 -24.20 6.80 -7.60
N ARG A 33 -25.31 7.54 -7.71
CA ARG A 33 -26.10 8.00 -6.55
C ARG A 33 -26.72 6.84 -5.77
N GLN A 34 -27.30 5.85 -6.45
CA GLN A 34 -27.90 4.68 -5.80
C GLN A 34 -26.86 3.84 -5.06
N VAL A 35 -25.70 3.61 -5.67
CA VAL A 35 -24.57 2.93 -5.02
C VAL A 35 -24.07 3.76 -3.82
N ALA A 36 -23.94 5.08 -3.96
CA ALA A 36 -23.51 5.94 -2.86
C ALA A 36 -24.52 5.94 -1.70
N MET A 37 -25.83 5.93 -1.97
CA MET A 37 -26.86 5.85 -0.95
C MET A 37 -26.82 4.50 -0.22
N LYS A 38 -26.66 3.38 -0.95
CA LYS A 38 -26.49 2.05 -0.32
C LYS A 38 -25.25 1.98 0.56
N ILE A 39 -24.12 2.53 0.10
CA ILE A 39 -22.89 2.61 0.90
C ILE A 39 -23.14 3.44 2.16
N PHE A 40 -23.78 4.61 2.03
CA PHE A 40 -24.06 5.46 3.19
C PHE A 40 -24.99 4.76 4.19
N GLU A 41 -26.01 4.06 3.70
CA GLU A 41 -26.91 3.25 4.51
C GLU A 41 -26.15 2.14 5.26
N ASP A 42 -25.30 1.38 4.57
CA ASP A 42 -24.43 0.35 5.16
C ASP A 42 -23.49 0.93 6.23
N TYR A 43 -22.93 2.13 6.00
CA TYR A 43 -22.11 2.85 6.98
C TYR A 43 -22.93 3.32 8.18
N THR A 44 -24.13 3.87 7.99
CA THR A 44 -24.99 4.33 9.09
C THR A 44 -25.51 3.19 9.97
N VAL A 45 -25.61 1.97 9.42
CA VAL A 45 -25.95 0.77 10.19
C VAL A 45 -24.71 0.19 10.88
N SER A 46 -23.53 0.24 10.25
CA SER A 46 -22.33 -0.47 10.72
C SER A 46 -21.30 0.40 11.46
N TRP A 47 -21.50 1.72 11.57
CA TRP A 47 -20.51 2.65 12.13
C TRP A 47 -20.03 2.27 13.53
N TYR A 48 -20.92 1.76 14.40
CA TYR A 48 -20.54 1.38 15.76
C TYR A 48 -19.65 0.13 15.77
N TRP A 49 -19.91 -0.87 14.91
CA TRP A 49 -19.02 -2.02 14.72
C TRP A 49 -17.65 -1.62 14.17
N ILE A 50 -17.62 -0.65 13.25
CA ILE A 50 -16.37 -0.11 12.69
C ILE A 50 -15.56 0.58 13.80
N ILE A 51 -16.20 1.43 14.62
CA ILE A 51 -15.53 2.09 15.75
C ILE A 51 -15.05 1.07 16.78
N ILE A 52 -15.87 0.10 17.15
CA ILE A 52 -15.48 -0.98 18.07
C ILE A 52 -14.27 -1.74 17.53
N GLY A 53 -14.29 -2.11 16.24
CA GLY A 53 -13.17 -2.76 15.57
C GLY A 53 -11.89 -1.91 15.56
N LEU A 54 -12.02 -0.61 15.30
CA LEU A 54 -10.89 0.34 15.36
C LEU A 54 -10.30 0.46 16.76
N VAL A 55 -11.15 0.55 17.79
CA VAL A 55 -10.71 0.64 19.19
C VAL A 55 -10.04 -0.67 19.61
N ILE A 56 -10.63 -1.82 19.31
CA ILE A 56 -10.01 -3.14 19.58
C ILE A 56 -8.66 -3.23 18.87
N SER A 57 -8.59 -2.87 17.59
CA SER A 57 -7.34 -2.88 16.82
C SER A 57 -6.28 -1.96 17.43
N MET A 58 -6.66 -0.76 17.85
CA MET A 58 -5.78 0.19 18.54
C MET A 58 -5.25 -0.40 19.86
N VAL A 59 -6.12 -0.95 20.69
CA VAL A 59 -5.75 -1.55 21.98
C VAL A 59 -4.84 -2.76 21.78
N VAL A 60 -5.19 -3.66 20.86
CA VAL A 60 -4.37 -4.83 20.50
C VAL A 60 -3.00 -4.38 19.99
N SER A 61 -2.95 -3.34 19.15
CA SER A 61 -1.70 -2.78 18.64
C SER A 61 -0.83 -2.18 19.75
N LEU A 62 -1.43 -1.44 20.70
CA LEU A 62 -0.71 -0.88 21.85
C LEU A 62 -0.18 -1.98 22.76
N VAL A 63 -1.00 -2.98 23.07
CA VAL A 63 -0.59 -4.16 23.85
C VAL A 63 0.56 -4.88 23.13
N PHE A 64 0.47 -5.07 21.82
CA PHE A 64 1.52 -5.69 21.02
C PHE A 64 2.84 -4.91 21.08
N ILE A 65 2.80 -3.58 20.93
CA ILE A 65 3.98 -2.72 21.05
C ILE A 65 4.61 -2.82 22.45
N VAL A 66 3.79 -2.84 23.49
CA VAL A 66 4.27 -2.99 24.88
C VAL A 66 4.87 -4.38 25.12
N LEU A 67 4.25 -5.44 24.60
CA LEU A 67 4.74 -6.80 24.73
C LEU A 67 6.05 -7.04 23.95
N LEU A 68 6.26 -6.35 22.82
CA LEU A 68 7.54 -6.37 22.09
C LEU A 68 8.71 -5.95 22.99
N ARG A 69 8.48 -5.06 23.96
CA ARG A 69 9.52 -4.59 24.87
C ARG A 69 10.04 -5.69 25.79
N PHE A 70 9.12 -6.41 26.42
CA PHE A 70 9.48 -7.33 27.51
C PHE A 70 9.81 -8.73 27.00
N LEU A 71 9.22 -9.13 25.87
CA LEU A 71 9.22 -10.52 25.42
C LEU A 71 9.34 -10.66 23.90
N ALA A 72 10.05 -9.75 23.19
CA ALA A 72 10.23 -9.79 21.72
C ALA A 72 10.55 -11.20 21.19
N GLY A 73 11.45 -11.93 21.86
CA GLY A 73 11.81 -13.30 21.49
C GLY A 73 10.62 -14.26 21.62
N ILE A 74 9.97 -14.30 22.79
CA ILE A 74 8.84 -15.20 23.04
C ILE A 74 7.68 -14.87 22.09
N MET A 75 7.39 -13.59 21.87
CA MET A 75 6.34 -13.16 20.95
C MET A 75 6.55 -13.65 19.52
N ILE A 76 7.77 -13.54 19.00
CA ILE A 76 8.07 -14.02 17.64
C ILE A 76 7.88 -15.55 17.56
N TRP A 77 8.31 -16.29 18.58
CA TRP A 77 8.06 -17.74 18.66
C TRP A 77 6.57 -18.08 18.78
N VAL A 78 5.81 -17.35 19.60
CA VAL A 78 4.35 -17.52 19.72
C VAL A 78 3.67 -17.25 18.39
N MET A 79 4.07 -16.22 17.65
CA MET A 79 3.50 -15.93 16.33
C MET A 79 3.84 -17.02 15.31
N ILE A 80 5.07 -17.53 15.31
CA ILE A 80 5.48 -18.65 14.45
C ILE A 80 4.63 -19.89 14.76
N VAL A 81 4.51 -20.24 16.05
CA VAL A 81 3.70 -21.37 16.50
C VAL A 81 2.23 -21.17 16.14
N LEU A 82 1.67 -19.97 16.33
CA LEU A 82 0.29 -19.66 16.00
C LEU A 82 0.01 -19.85 14.50
N VAL A 83 0.90 -19.38 13.62
CA VAL A 83 0.75 -19.56 12.17
C VAL A 83 0.74 -21.04 11.79
N ILE A 84 1.68 -21.83 12.32
CA ILE A 84 1.74 -23.30 12.15
C ILE A 84 0.46 -23.96 12.65
N LEU A 85 -0.06 -23.55 13.82
CA LEU A 85 -1.29 -24.09 14.39
C LEU A 85 -2.52 -23.77 13.54
N VAL A 86 -2.64 -22.54 13.04
CA VAL A 86 -3.77 -22.14 12.18
C VAL A 86 -3.76 -22.89 10.87
N LEU A 87 -2.59 -23.07 10.24
CA LEU A 87 -2.45 -23.85 9.02
C LEU A 87 -2.71 -25.35 9.28
N GLY A 88 -2.19 -25.89 10.39
CA GLY A 88 -2.47 -27.26 10.84
C GLY A 88 -3.96 -27.49 11.11
N TYR A 89 -4.64 -26.53 11.75
CA TYR A 89 -6.10 -26.56 11.92
C TYR A 89 -6.82 -26.51 10.57
N GLY A 90 -6.36 -25.70 9.63
CA GLY A 90 -6.89 -25.66 8.26
C GLY A 90 -6.79 -27.01 7.55
N ILE A 91 -5.64 -27.70 7.68
CA ILE A 91 -5.44 -29.06 7.15
C ILE A 91 -6.42 -30.04 7.81
N PHE A 92 -6.52 -30.00 9.15
CA PHE A 92 -7.44 -30.85 9.91
C PHE A 92 -8.90 -30.61 9.50
N HIS A 93 -9.33 -29.36 9.40
CA HIS A 93 -10.66 -28.99 8.96
C HIS A 93 -10.95 -29.49 7.54
N CYS A 94 -10.01 -29.31 6.60
CA CYS A 94 -10.17 -29.81 5.24
C CYS A 94 -10.26 -31.34 5.20
N TYR A 95 -9.50 -32.05 6.05
CA TYR A 95 -9.57 -33.49 6.18
C TYR A 95 -10.92 -33.96 6.74
N MET A 96 -11.42 -33.29 7.78
CA MET A 96 -12.72 -33.60 8.39
C MET A 96 -13.86 -33.44 7.38
N GLU A 97 -13.86 -32.33 6.63
CA GLU A 97 -14.89 -32.07 5.63
C GLU A 97 -14.79 -33.03 4.43
N TYR A 98 -13.57 -33.35 4.01
CA TYR A 98 -13.33 -34.40 3.01
C TYR A 98 -13.88 -35.76 3.47
N ALA A 99 -13.63 -36.14 4.72
CA ALA A 99 -14.10 -37.41 5.29
C ALA A 99 -15.62 -37.46 5.39
N HIS A 100 -16.26 -36.33 5.76
CA HIS A 100 -17.71 -36.19 5.78
C HIS A 100 -18.33 -36.33 4.40
N LEU A 101 -17.79 -35.63 3.40
CA LEU A 101 -18.30 -35.65 2.02
C LEU A 101 -18.05 -36.98 1.31
N LYS A 102 -17.00 -37.73 1.69
CA LYS A 102 -16.71 -39.07 1.14
C LYS A 102 -17.87 -40.06 1.34
N GLY A 103 -18.72 -39.85 2.34
CA GLY A 103 -19.91 -40.67 2.62
C GLY A 103 -21.17 -40.28 1.86
N GLN A 104 -21.19 -39.15 1.12
CA GLN A 104 -22.38 -38.65 0.43
C GLN A 104 -22.36 -38.98 -1.07
N THR A 105 -23.42 -39.63 -1.54
CA THR A 105 -23.65 -39.92 -2.96
C THR A 105 -23.92 -38.63 -3.74
N GLY A 106 -23.08 -38.33 -4.74
CA GLY A 106 -23.18 -37.10 -5.56
C GLY A 106 -22.03 -36.11 -5.35
N SER A 107 -21.17 -36.30 -4.36
CA SER A 107 -19.98 -35.47 -4.11
C SER A 107 -18.77 -35.80 -5.02
N ASP A 108 -18.95 -36.78 -5.91
CA ASP A 108 -17.91 -37.48 -6.69
C ASP A 108 -17.72 -36.92 -8.11
N VAL A 109 -18.35 -35.80 -8.42
CA VAL A 109 -18.30 -35.19 -9.75
C VAL A 109 -16.91 -34.56 -9.98
N SER A 110 -16.34 -34.79 -11.15
CA SER A 110 -15.02 -34.24 -11.48
C SER A 110 -15.10 -32.74 -11.81
N LEU A 111 -14.10 -31.96 -11.39
CA LEU A 111 -14.02 -30.51 -11.66
C LEU A 111 -14.11 -30.15 -13.16
N MET A 112 -13.76 -31.09 -14.05
CA MET A 112 -13.79 -30.90 -15.50
C MET A 112 -15.21 -31.01 -16.09
N GLU A 113 -16.11 -31.69 -15.38
CA GLU A 113 -17.48 -31.97 -15.80
C GLU A 113 -18.45 -30.86 -15.40
N LEU A 114 -18.11 -30.09 -14.36
CA LEU A 114 -18.92 -28.98 -13.83
C LEU A 114 -18.83 -27.68 -14.66
N GLY A 115 -17.84 -27.56 -15.55
CA GLY A 115 -17.57 -26.31 -16.28
C GLY A 115 -17.19 -25.14 -15.35
N PHE A 116 -16.94 -23.96 -15.93
CA PHE A 116 -16.55 -22.77 -15.15
C PHE A 116 -17.80 -22.06 -14.61
N GLN A 117 -18.30 -22.48 -13.46
CA GLN A 117 -19.36 -21.75 -12.75
C GLN A 117 -18.78 -20.65 -11.85
N THR A 118 -19.46 -19.51 -11.74
CA THR A 118 -19.05 -18.37 -10.90
C THR A 118 -19.47 -18.51 -9.43
N ASP A 119 -20.32 -19.47 -9.10
CA ASP A 119 -20.78 -19.70 -7.74
C ASP A 119 -19.81 -20.61 -6.97
N PHE A 120 -19.08 -20.03 -6.03
CA PHE A 120 -18.08 -20.71 -5.22
C PHE A 120 -18.68 -21.80 -4.31
N ARG A 121 -19.97 -21.70 -3.97
CA ARG A 121 -20.64 -22.66 -3.06
C ARG A 121 -20.72 -24.05 -3.66
N VAL A 122 -20.89 -24.14 -4.98
CA VAL A 122 -20.94 -25.42 -5.70
C VAL A 122 -19.64 -26.18 -5.47
N TYR A 123 -18.49 -25.50 -5.59
CA TYR A 123 -17.17 -26.08 -5.39
C TYR A 123 -16.93 -26.56 -3.94
N LEU A 124 -17.53 -25.92 -2.94
CA LEU A 124 -17.39 -26.31 -1.53
C LEU A 124 -18.16 -27.60 -1.17
N HIS A 125 -19.11 -28.05 -1.99
CA HIS A 125 -19.84 -29.31 -1.78
C HIS A 125 -19.12 -30.54 -2.36
N LEU A 126 -18.01 -30.36 -3.08
CA LEU A 126 -17.27 -31.46 -3.72
C LEU A 126 -16.17 -32.02 -2.81
N LYS A 127 -16.03 -33.35 -2.75
CA LYS A 127 -14.92 -33.95 -1.98
C LYS A 127 -13.55 -33.63 -2.60
N GLN A 128 -13.49 -33.49 -3.94
CA GLN A 128 -12.24 -33.28 -4.66
C GLN A 128 -11.59 -31.91 -4.34
N THR A 129 -12.40 -30.88 -4.03
CA THR A 129 -11.90 -29.54 -3.71
C THR A 129 -11.28 -29.48 -2.32
N TRP A 130 -11.90 -30.11 -1.32
CA TRP A 130 -11.33 -30.25 0.02
C TRP A 130 -10.03 -31.06 0.04
N LEU A 131 -9.94 -32.11 -0.78
CA LEU A 131 -8.70 -32.86 -0.98
C LEU A 131 -7.60 -31.98 -1.63
N ALA A 132 -7.96 -31.18 -2.63
CA ALA A 132 -7.02 -30.24 -3.25
C ALA A 132 -6.54 -29.16 -2.26
N PHE A 133 -7.44 -28.55 -1.48
CA PHE A 133 -7.08 -27.58 -0.45
C PHE A 133 -6.18 -28.18 0.63
N MET A 134 -6.47 -29.41 1.08
CA MET A 134 -5.63 -30.13 2.03
C MET A 134 -4.21 -30.31 1.49
N ILE A 135 -4.04 -30.78 0.24
CA ILE A 135 -2.72 -30.95 -0.39
C ILE A 135 -1.97 -29.61 -0.48
N ILE A 136 -2.64 -28.55 -0.93
CA ILE A 136 -2.04 -27.21 -1.05
C ILE A 136 -1.59 -26.70 0.32
N LEU A 137 -2.43 -26.82 1.35
CA LEU A 137 -2.10 -26.40 2.71
C LEU A 137 -0.94 -27.20 3.31
N CYS A 138 -0.88 -28.53 3.08
CA CYS A 138 0.26 -29.35 3.50
C CYS A 138 1.58 -28.91 2.84
N ILE A 139 1.58 -28.64 1.53
CA ILE A 139 2.78 -28.17 0.82
C ILE A 139 3.21 -26.80 1.37
N MET A 140 2.26 -25.88 1.55
CA MET A 140 2.52 -24.56 2.13
C MET A 140 3.12 -24.66 3.54
N GLU A 141 2.57 -25.52 4.39
CA GLU A 141 3.05 -25.77 5.76
C GLU A 141 4.49 -26.30 5.76
N VAL A 142 4.79 -27.29 4.91
CA VAL A 142 6.15 -27.84 4.78
C VAL A 142 7.13 -26.76 4.30
N ILE A 143 6.76 -25.94 3.32
CA ILE A 143 7.60 -24.83 2.83
C ILE A 143 7.87 -23.83 3.96
N ILE A 144 6.85 -23.46 4.75
CA ILE A 144 7.00 -22.54 5.87
C ILE A 144 7.94 -23.13 6.93
N ILE A 145 7.77 -24.40 7.30
CA ILE A 145 8.66 -25.08 8.26
C ILE A 145 10.11 -25.10 7.74
N LEU A 146 10.32 -25.43 6.46
CA LEU A 146 11.65 -25.41 5.84
C LEU A 146 12.26 -24.01 5.88
N LEU A 147 11.50 -22.97 5.52
CA LEU A 147 11.94 -21.58 5.60
C LEU A 147 12.32 -21.19 7.04
N LEU A 148 11.54 -21.58 8.04
CA LEU A 148 11.84 -21.32 9.46
C LEU A 148 13.13 -22.00 9.91
N ILE A 149 13.39 -23.23 9.46
CA ILE A 149 14.63 -23.97 9.76
C ILE A 149 15.83 -23.26 9.12
N PHE A 150 15.77 -22.96 7.82
CA PHE A 150 16.89 -22.32 7.10
C PHE A 150 17.14 -20.88 7.57
N LEU A 151 16.09 -20.13 7.90
CA LEU A 151 16.19 -18.74 8.34
C LEU A 151 16.38 -18.59 9.85
N ARG A 152 16.47 -19.68 10.64
CA ARG A 152 16.62 -19.65 12.11
C ARG A 152 17.70 -18.67 12.57
N LYS A 153 18.88 -18.70 11.94
CA LYS A 153 19.98 -17.78 12.28
C LYS A 153 19.63 -16.31 12.01
N ARG A 154 18.93 -16.03 10.90
CA ARG A 154 18.49 -14.68 10.54
C ARG A 154 17.35 -14.20 11.45
N ILE A 155 16.44 -15.08 11.85
CA ILE A 155 15.35 -14.79 12.79
C ILE A 155 15.91 -14.35 14.14
N LEU A 156 16.96 -15.02 14.65
CA LEU A 156 17.61 -14.61 15.90
C LEU A 156 18.23 -13.21 15.83
N ILE A 157 18.87 -12.87 14.70
CA ILE A 157 19.40 -11.52 14.47
C ILE A 157 18.25 -10.50 14.42
N ALA A 158 17.15 -10.82 13.73
CA ALA A 158 15.98 -9.96 13.66
C ALA A 158 15.35 -9.74 15.05
N ILE A 159 15.24 -10.79 15.88
CA ILE A 159 14.76 -10.68 17.27
C ILE A 159 15.65 -9.72 18.07
N ALA A 160 16.98 -9.86 17.96
CA ALA A 160 17.92 -8.98 18.65
C ALA A 160 17.76 -7.52 18.19
N LEU A 161 17.67 -7.28 16.88
CA LEU A 161 17.45 -5.94 16.33
C LEU A 161 16.12 -5.31 16.80
N ILE A 162 15.02 -6.08 16.77
CA ILE A 162 13.71 -5.60 17.23
C ILE A 162 13.74 -5.30 18.73
N LYS A 163 14.40 -6.15 19.52
CA LYS A 163 14.57 -5.92 20.96
C LYS A 163 15.31 -4.62 21.23
N GLU A 164 16.47 -4.41 20.60
CA GLU A 164 17.25 -3.18 20.77
C GLU A 164 16.49 -1.94 20.26
N ALA A 165 15.82 -2.04 19.11
CA ALA A 165 15.00 -0.95 18.57
C ALA A 165 13.84 -0.58 19.50
N SER A 166 13.14 -1.56 20.09
CA SER A 166 12.05 -1.33 21.03
C SER A 166 12.54 -0.74 22.37
N SER A 167 13.70 -1.19 22.85
CA SER A 167 14.37 -0.65 24.03
C SER A 167 14.73 0.81 23.80
N PHE A 168 15.39 1.10 22.67
CA PHE A 168 15.75 2.45 22.26
C PHE A 168 14.53 3.37 22.13
N LEU A 169 13.46 2.94 21.46
CA LEU A 169 12.23 3.74 21.34
C LEU A 169 11.60 4.10 22.70
N SER A 170 11.82 3.27 23.73
CA SER A 170 11.30 3.54 25.08
C SER A 170 12.19 4.48 25.90
N THR A 171 13.51 4.49 25.65
CA THR A 171 14.50 5.31 26.37
C THR A 171 14.84 6.61 25.65
N SER A 172 14.63 6.69 24.34
CA SER A 172 14.87 7.90 23.53
C SER A 172 13.90 9.04 23.83
N ASN A 173 12.88 8.79 24.66
CA ASN A 173 11.87 9.77 25.07
C ASN A 173 12.24 10.54 26.35
N GLU A 174 13.49 10.50 26.82
CA GLU A 174 13.90 11.41 27.88
C GLU A 174 13.86 12.86 27.38
N ALA A 175 12.93 13.63 27.94
CA ALA A 175 12.76 15.04 27.65
C ALA A 175 13.90 15.84 28.26
N VAL A 176 14.68 16.52 27.41
CA VAL A 176 15.72 17.43 27.84
C VAL A 176 15.10 18.82 28.02
N TYR A 177 15.18 19.35 29.24
CA TYR A 177 14.77 20.72 29.54
C TYR A 177 16.02 21.61 29.63
N LYS A 178 15.95 22.80 29.04
CA LYS A 178 17.02 23.79 29.08
C LYS A 178 16.53 25.09 29.72
N VAL A 179 17.45 25.84 30.28
CA VAL A 179 17.17 27.16 30.85
C VAL A 179 17.10 28.19 29.74
N PHE A 180 15.97 28.89 29.63
CA PHE A 180 15.73 29.99 28.71
C PHE A 180 15.57 31.29 29.50
N ASN A 181 16.20 32.36 29.03
CA ASN A 181 16.06 33.70 29.61
C ASN A 181 16.11 34.74 28.48
N ASP A 182 15.32 35.80 28.60
CA ASP A 182 15.28 36.90 27.63
C ASP A 182 16.51 37.83 27.78
N THR A 183 17.15 37.84 28.95
CA THR A 183 18.41 38.55 29.22
C THR A 183 19.61 37.61 29.20
N GLU A 184 20.79 38.14 28.85
CA GLU A 184 22.05 37.39 28.80
C GLU A 184 22.39 36.84 30.19
N CYS A 185 22.23 35.54 30.38
CA CYS A 185 22.42 34.84 31.65
C CYS A 185 23.47 33.75 31.48
N GLN A 186 24.38 33.63 32.44
CA GLN A 186 25.48 32.66 32.43
C GLN A 186 25.01 31.19 32.36
N TYR A 187 23.78 30.91 32.78
CA TYR A 187 23.18 29.57 32.77
C TYR A 187 22.26 29.31 31.56
N ALA A 188 22.12 30.26 30.63
CA ALA A 188 21.29 30.08 29.45
C ALA A 188 21.77 28.87 28.62
N GLY A 189 20.84 27.99 28.24
CA GLY A 189 21.13 26.77 27.47
C GLY A 189 21.64 25.57 28.28
N THR A 190 21.88 25.71 29.59
CA THR A 190 22.22 24.58 30.47
C THR A 190 21.02 23.68 30.73
N THR A 191 21.26 22.40 31.02
CA THR A 191 20.19 21.44 31.31
C THR A 191 19.61 21.66 32.71
N CYS A 192 18.29 21.62 32.81
CA CYS A 192 17.57 21.81 34.06
C CYS A 192 16.55 20.69 34.27
N LYS A 193 16.16 20.46 35.53
CA LYS A 193 15.02 19.60 35.86
C LYS A 193 13.87 20.48 36.30
N PRO A 194 12.68 20.41 35.68
CA PRO A 194 11.55 21.28 36.01
C PRO A 194 11.18 21.24 37.49
N GLU A 195 11.22 20.05 38.10
CA GLU A 195 10.85 19.81 39.50
C GLU A 195 11.74 20.55 40.50
N THR A 196 13.05 20.66 40.24
CA THR A 196 14.01 21.29 41.15
C THR A 196 14.40 22.71 40.74
N PHE A 197 13.86 23.21 39.62
CA PHE A 197 14.30 24.48 39.04
C PHE A 197 13.94 25.67 39.93
N SER A 198 12.74 25.71 40.51
CA SER A 198 12.27 26.82 41.36
C SER A 198 13.10 27.05 42.63
N THR A 199 13.81 26.02 43.11
CA THR A 199 14.64 26.07 44.33
C THR A 199 16.13 26.22 44.03
N SER A 200 16.52 26.25 42.76
CA SER A 200 17.92 26.29 42.34
C SER A 200 18.52 27.70 42.44
N ASN A 201 19.84 27.78 42.56
CA ASN A 201 20.57 29.07 42.55
C ASN A 201 20.41 29.82 41.22
N VAL A 202 19.99 29.15 40.14
CA VAL A 202 19.78 29.74 38.82
C VAL A 202 18.66 30.78 38.84
N THR A 203 17.56 30.52 39.56
CA THR A 203 16.44 31.46 39.70
C THR A 203 16.82 32.70 40.53
N LYS A 204 17.77 32.54 41.45
CA LYS A 204 18.30 33.67 42.26
C LYS A 204 19.29 34.52 41.47
N LEU A 205 20.13 33.90 40.63
CA LEU A 205 21.16 34.61 39.86
C LEU A 205 20.60 35.26 38.58
N CYS A 206 19.56 34.65 37.97
CA CYS A 206 18.93 35.16 36.75
C CYS A 206 17.41 35.31 36.97
N PRO A 207 16.94 36.49 37.43
CA PRO A 207 15.52 36.76 37.61
C PRO A 207 14.83 36.76 36.24
N GLY A 208 13.86 35.85 36.05
CA GLY A 208 13.13 35.69 34.79
C GLY A 208 13.49 34.43 33.99
N ALA A 209 14.53 33.69 34.38
CA ALA A 209 14.89 32.43 33.73
C ALA A 209 13.80 31.36 33.93
N ARG A 210 13.50 30.60 32.87
CA ARG A 210 12.50 29.52 32.86
C ARG A 210 13.14 28.22 32.38
N CYS A 211 12.81 27.11 33.04
CA CYS A 211 13.18 25.78 32.57
C CYS A 211 12.11 25.29 31.60
N LEU A 212 12.41 25.33 30.29
CA LEU A 212 11.46 24.93 29.25
C LEU A 212 11.94 23.66 28.58
N PHE A 213 10.97 22.89 28.07
CA PHE A 213 11.25 21.74 27.23
C PHE A 213 12.01 22.20 25.98
N ALA A 214 13.14 21.55 25.69
CA ALA A 214 13.92 21.82 24.49
C ALA A 214 13.64 20.75 23.41
N PHE A 215 13.94 19.49 23.69
CA PHE A 215 13.79 18.38 22.74
C PHE A 215 13.91 17.01 23.42
N TYR A 216 13.54 15.94 22.73
CA TYR A 216 13.72 14.55 23.17
C TYR A 216 15.07 14.00 22.69
N GLY A 217 15.87 13.44 23.61
CA GLY A 217 17.21 12.88 23.35
C GLY A 217 18.28 13.93 23.01
N GLY A 218 19.45 13.86 23.66
CA GLY A 218 20.51 14.89 23.70
C GLY A 218 21.10 15.42 22.37
N GLU A 219 22.21 16.15 22.43
CA GLU A 219 22.95 16.62 21.24
C GLU A 219 23.84 15.52 20.61
N THR A 220 23.33 14.30 20.47
CA THR A 220 24.11 13.22 19.85
C THR A 220 24.11 13.35 18.33
N ALA A 221 25.12 12.77 17.65
CA ALA A 221 25.21 12.77 16.19
C ALA A 221 23.93 12.23 15.51
N TYR A 222 23.18 11.34 16.19
CA TYR A 222 21.91 10.81 15.72
C TYR A 222 20.84 11.90 15.49
N HIS A 223 20.69 12.87 16.40
CA HIS A 223 19.69 13.94 16.27
C HIS A 223 19.98 14.87 15.09
N LYS A 224 21.25 15.02 14.70
CA LYS A 224 21.65 15.74 13.49
C LYS A 224 21.19 15.03 12.21
N TYR A 225 21.22 13.70 12.19
CA TYR A 225 20.79 12.88 11.04
C TYR A 225 19.30 12.49 11.06
N LEU A 226 18.58 12.80 12.13
CA LEU A 226 17.17 12.43 12.31
C LEU A 226 16.29 12.95 11.17
N ILE A 227 16.50 14.20 10.73
CA ILE A 227 15.78 14.79 9.58
C ILE A 227 16.07 14.01 8.29
N VAL A 228 17.32 13.61 8.07
CA VAL A 228 17.72 12.82 6.90
C VAL A 228 17.03 11.45 6.92
N PHE A 229 16.99 10.78 8.08
CA PHE A 229 16.28 9.51 8.23
C PHE A 229 14.78 9.65 8.02
N GLN A 230 14.16 10.73 8.51
CA GLN A 230 12.74 11.00 8.25
C GLN A 230 12.45 11.20 6.76
N ILE A 231 13.28 11.97 6.05
CA ILE A 231 13.16 12.16 4.60
C ILE A 231 13.35 10.82 3.87
N PHE A 232 14.34 10.02 4.26
CA PHE A 232 14.57 8.70 3.71
C PHE A 232 13.37 7.76 3.92
N ASN A 233 12.77 7.76 5.11
CA ASN A 233 11.59 6.96 5.41
C ASN A 233 10.37 7.36 4.56
N ILE A 234 10.13 8.66 4.39
CA ILE A 234 9.06 9.17 3.51
C ILE A 234 9.32 8.72 2.07
N PHE A 235 10.55 8.86 1.58
CA PHE A 235 10.94 8.43 0.25
C PHE A 235 10.75 6.92 0.05
N MET A 236 11.23 6.10 1.00
CA MET A 236 11.07 4.65 0.98
C MET A 236 9.60 4.23 1.02
N PHE A 237 8.76 4.92 1.79
CA PHE A 237 7.33 4.68 1.82
C PHE A 237 6.70 4.88 0.44
N PHE A 238 6.94 6.02 -0.21
CA PHE A 238 6.43 6.26 -1.57
C PHE A 238 6.97 5.23 -2.57
N TRP A 239 8.26 4.89 -2.50
CA TRP A 239 8.85 3.94 -3.42
C TRP A 239 8.26 2.54 -3.28
N LEU A 240 8.19 2.01 -2.06
CA LEU A 240 7.61 0.70 -1.79
C LEU A 240 6.11 0.64 -2.12
N ALA A 241 5.35 1.69 -1.80
CA ALA A 241 3.94 1.76 -2.16
C ALA A 241 3.73 1.67 -3.69
N ASN A 242 4.50 2.44 -4.46
CA ASN A 242 4.44 2.38 -5.92
C ASN A 242 4.93 1.04 -6.47
N PHE A 243 5.92 0.41 -5.83
CA PHE A 243 6.39 -0.92 -6.21
C PHE A 243 5.32 -1.99 -6.03
N VAL A 244 4.60 -1.99 -4.90
CA VAL A 244 3.47 -2.91 -4.65
C VAL A 244 2.35 -2.70 -5.68
N ILE A 245 2.01 -1.45 -5.98
CA ILE A 245 1.02 -1.13 -7.03
C ILE A 245 1.48 -1.64 -8.39
N ALA A 246 2.75 -1.43 -8.75
CA ALA A 246 3.32 -1.90 -10.00
C ALA A 246 3.27 -3.43 -10.11
N LEU A 247 3.63 -4.13 -9.02
CA LEU A 247 3.57 -5.59 -8.94
C LEU A 247 2.14 -6.10 -9.15
N GLY A 248 1.14 -5.45 -8.56
CA GLY A 248 -0.26 -5.75 -8.80
C GLY A 248 -0.68 -5.53 -10.25
N GLN A 249 -0.27 -4.41 -10.87
CA GLN A 249 -0.58 -4.10 -12.27
C GLN A 249 0.01 -5.11 -13.25
N VAL A 250 1.29 -5.48 -13.10
CA VAL A 250 1.95 -6.50 -13.94
C VAL A 250 1.31 -7.88 -13.73
N THR A 251 0.98 -8.23 -12.49
CA THR A 251 0.36 -9.52 -12.16
C THR A 251 -1.02 -9.66 -12.82
N LEU A 252 -1.86 -8.63 -12.71
CA LEU A 252 -3.17 -8.61 -13.34
C LEU A 252 -3.06 -8.62 -14.87
N ALA A 253 -2.19 -7.78 -15.44
CA ALA A 253 -1.97 -7.72 -16.88
C ALA A 253 -1.47 -9.06 -17.44
N GLY A 254 -0.58 -9.75 -16.72
CA GLY A 254 -0.06 -11.06 -17.14
C GLY A 254 -1.11 -12.17 -17.03
N ALA A 255 -1.93 -12.17 -15.97
CA ALA A 255 -3.05 -13.11 -15.85
C ALA A 255 -4.08 -12.92 -16.98
N PHE A 256 -4.44 -11.67 -17.30
CA PHE A 256 -5.33 -11.37 -18.42
C PHE A 256 -4.70 -11.71 -19.77
N ALA A 257 -3.41 -11.44 -19.95
CA ALA A 257 -2.69 -11.81 -21.17
C ALA A 257 -2.66 -13.33 -21.38
N SER A 258 -2.41 -14.10 -20.33
CA SER A 258 -2.47 -15.58 -20.38
C SER A 258 -3.84 -16.11 -20.78
N TYR A 259 -4.93 -15.45 -20.39
CA TYR A 259 -6.28 -15.81 -20.83
C TYR A 259 -6.59 -15.35 -22.26
N TYR A 260 -6.27 -14.09 -22.58
CA TYR A 260 -6.59 -13.45 -23.86
C TYR A 260 -5.89 -14.15 -25.04
N TRP A 261 -4.61 -14.50 -24.86
CA TRP A 261 -3.79 -15.14 -25.89
C TRP A 261 -3.84 -16.67 -25.88
N ALA A 262 -4.67 -17.29 -25.03
CA ALA A 262 -4.91 -18.73 -25.08
C ALA A 262 -5.85 -19.08 -26.24
N PHE A 263 -5.36 -19.87 -27.20
CA PHE A 263 -6.12 -20.29 -28.38
C PHE A 263 -7.10 -21.42 -28.03
N LYS A 264 -6.67 -22.41 -27.25
CA LYS A 264 -7.53 -23.46 -26.71
C LYS A 264 -7.74 -23.27 -25.21
N LYS A 265 -8.97 -22.95 -24.82
CA LYS A 265 -9.39 -22.82 -23.43
C LYS A 265 -10.12 -24.11 -23.01
N PRO A 266 -9.73 -24.80 -21.91
CA PRO A 266 -8.75 -24.40 -20.88
C PRO A 266 -7.31 -24.92 -21.08
N ASP A 267 -7.04 -25.76 -22.08
CA ASP A 267 -5.77 -26.53 -22.19
C ASP A 267 -4.49 -25.67 -22.23
N ASP A 268 -4.52 -24.49 -22.85
CA ASP A 268 -3.36 -23.59 -22.96
C ASP A 268 -3.18 -22.65 -21.75
N MET A 269 -4.04 -22.75 -20.73
CA MET A 269 -4.08 -21.83 -19.59
C MET A 269 -3.45 -22.44 -18.33
N PRO A 270 -2.58 -21.71 -17.59
CA PRO A 270 -2.09 -22.20 -16.31
C PRO A 270 -3.25 -22.34 -15.31
N ALA A 271 -3.26 -23.42 -14.53
CA ALA A 271 -4.31 -23.72 -13.54
C ALA A 271 -4.57 -22.58 -12.54
N PHE A 272 -3.53 -21.81 -12.20
CA PHE A 272 -3.64 -20.62 -11.34
C PHE A 272 -2.97 -19.40 -12.02
N PRO A 273 -3.67 -18.69 -12.92
CA PRO A 273 -3.08 -17.63 -13.74
C PRO A 273 -2.54 -16.46 -12.90
N LEU A 274 -3.21 -16.10 -11.81
CA LEU A 274 -2.79 -15.03 -10.90
C LEU A 274 -1.48 -15.36 -10.20
N PHE A 275 -1.38 -16.53 -9.56
CA PHE A 275 -0.17 -16.95 -8.85
C PHE A 275 1.00 -17.19 -9.80
N SER A 276 0.75 -17.80 -10.96
CA SER A 276 1.76 -17.99 -11.99
C SER A 276 2.31 -16.65 -12.51
N SER A 277 1.41 -15.70 -12.82
CA SER A 277 1.81 -14.36 -13.26
C SER A 277 2.55 -13.57 -12.17
N PHE A 278 2.12 -13.70 -10.91
CA PHE A 278 2.78 -13.08 -9.76
C PHE A 278 4.21 -13.62 -9.58
N GLY A 279 4.37 -14.94 -9.65
CA GLY A 279 5.68 -15.59 -9.58
C GLY A 279 6.63 -15.15 -10.70
N ARG A 280 6.11 -15.03 -11.94
CA ARG A 280 6.87 -14.48 -13.08
C ARG A 280 7.28 -13.02 -12.84
N ALA A 281 6.36 -12.19 -12.33
CA ALA A 281 6.63 -10.79 -12.03
C ALA A 281 7.75 -10.64 -10.97
N LEU A 282 7.71 -11.44 -9.90
CA LEU A 282 8.74 -11.43 -8.86
C LEU A 282 10.09 -12.00 -9.34
N ARG A 283 10.09 -13.04 -10.16
CA ARG A 283 11.34 -13.70 -10.59
C ARG A 283 12.08 -12.93 -11.68
N TYR A 284 11.35 -12.35 -12.64
CA TYR A 284 11.94 -11.81 -13.87
C TYR A 284 11.79 -10.29 -14.04
N HIS A 285 10.82 -9.65 -13.38
CA HIS A 285 10.45 -8.25 -13.67
C HIS A 285 10.62 -7.29 -12.49
N THR A 286 11.14 -7.75 -11.35
CA THR A 286 11.36 -6.93 -10.14
C THR A 286 12.22 -5.71 -10.39
N GLY A 287 13.31 -5.84 -11.16
CA GLY A 287 14.16 -4.69 -11.51
C GLY A 287 13.42 -3.60 -12.29
N SER A 288 12.65 -3.98 -13.32
CA SER A 288 11.83 -3.05 -14.12
C SER A 288 10.72 -2.39 -13.31
N LEU A 289 10.08 -3.16 -12.43
CA LEU A 289 9.06 -2.68 -11.48
C LEU A 289 9.65 -1.69 -10.47
N ALA A 290 10.82 -2.01 -9.90
CA ALA A 290 11.54 -1.15 -8.97
C ALA A 290 11.99 0.15 -9.62
N PHE A 291 12.47 0.09 -10.86
CA PHE A 291 12.88 1.28 -11.61
C PHE A 291 11.70 2.19 -11.96
N GLY A 292 10.60 1.65 -12.49
CA GLY A 292 9.42 2.46 -12.80
C GLY A 292 8.78 3.08 -11.56
N SER A 293 8.72 2.33 -10.45
CA SER A 293 8.22 2.84 -9.16
C SER A 293 9.14 3.89 -8.54
N LEU A 294 10.46 3.78 -8.74
CA LEU A 294 11.44 4.77 -8.30
C LEU A 294 11.21 6.13 -8.99
N ILE A 295 11.04 6.13 -10.31
CA ILE A 295 10.78 7.37 -11.08
C ILE A 295 9.53 8.06 -10.55
N LEU A 296 8.45 7.29 -10.33
CA LEU A 296 7.20 7.84 -9.80
C LEU A 296 7.36 8.36 -8.37
N ALA A 297 8.09 7.65 -7.51
CA ALA A 297 8.32 8.06 -6.13
C ALA A 297 9.11 9.39 -6.05
N ILE A 298 10.12 9.58 -6.90
CA ILE A 298 10.88 10.85 -6.97
C ILE A 298 9.94 12.01 -7.29
N VAL A 299 9.09 11.86 -8.30
CA VAL A 299 8.12 12.90 -8.69
C VAL A 299 7.12 13.19 -7.56
N GLN A 300 6.65 12.16 -6.86
CA GLN A 300 5.73 12.31 -5.72
C GLN A 300 6.37 13.03 -4.53
N VAL A 301 7.62 12.71 -4.20
CA VAL A 301 8.35 13.40 -3.11
C VAL A 301 8.53 14.88 -3.45
N ILE A 302 8.90 15.21 -4.70
CA ILE A 302 9.00 16.61 -5.13
C ILE A 302 7.65 17.33 -4.97
N ARG A 303 6.53 16.68 -5.35
CA ARG A 303 5.19 17.25 -5.18
C ARG A 303 4.86 17.51 -3.71
N VAL A 304 5.19 16.59 -2.80
CA VAL A 304 4.98 16.78 -1.35
C VAL A 304 5.83 17.94 -0.82
N ILE A 305 7.08 18.07 -1.26
CA ILE A 305 7.96 19.18 -0.88
C ILE A 305 7.39 20.52 -1.38
N LEU A 306 6.92 20.59 -2.63
CA LEU A 306 6.28 21.80 -3.16
C LEU A 306 5.01 22.18 -2.39
N GLU A 307 4.22 21.20 -1.95
CA GLU A 307 3.04 21.44 -1.10
C GLU A 307 3.42 21.97 0.29
N TYR A 308 4.46 21.39 0.88
CA TYR A 308 5.01 21.86 2.16
C TYR A 308 5.57 23.29 2.07
N LEU A 309 6.33 23.60 1.02
CA LEU A 309 6.90 24.93 0.79
C LEU A 309 5.82 25.98 0.62
N ASP A 310 4.75 25.68 -0.14
CA ASP A 310 3.61 26.57 -0.29
C ASP A 310 2.90 26.83 1.05
N HIS A 311 2.69 25.80 1.87
CA HIS A 311 2.12 25.99 3.21
C HIS A 311 2.98 26.91 4.09
N LYS A 312 4.31 26.77 4.03
CA LYS A 312 5.26 27.63 4.75
C LYS A 312 5.28 29.08 4.22
N LEU A 313 5.11 29.25 2.92
CA LEU A 313 5.20 30.55 2.24
C LEU A 313 3.87 31.30 2.14
N LYS A 314 2.76 30.73 2.65
CA LYS A 314 1.50 31.45 2.84
C LYS A 314 1.65 32.71 3.69
N ALA A 315 2.58 32.71 4.66
CA ALA A 315 2.89 33.85 5.53
C ALA A 315 3.83 34.90 4.90
N SER A 316 4.38 34.68 3.71
CA SER A 316 5.31 35.60 3.04
C SER A 316 4.60 36.47 2.00
N GLU A 317 4.96 37.76 1.91
CA GLU A 317 4.36 38.71 0.95
C GLU A 317 5.00 38.69 -0.46
N ASN A 318 6.03 37.87 -0.67
CA ASN A 318 6.76 37.83 -1.95
C ASN A 318 5.92 37.22 -3.08
N MET A 319 5.30 38.08 -3.90
CA MET A 319 4.40 37.70 -5.00
C MET A 319 5.09 36.83 -6.07
N PHE A 320 6.35 37.10 -6.40
CA PHE A 320 7.12 36.33 -7.37
C PHE A 320 7.36 34.87 -6.93
N ALA A 321 7.69 34.66 -5.65
CA ALA A 321 7.91 33.32 -5.10
C ALA A 321 6.61 32.48 -5.13
N LYS A 322 5.46 33.10 -4.85
CA LYS A 322 4.13 32.47 -4.92
C LYS A 322 3.76 32.08 -6.35
N PHE A 323 4.03 32.94 -7.33
CA PHE A 323 3.83 32.63 -8.75
C PHE A 323 4.67 31.43 -9.20
N LEU A 324 5.97 31.44 -8.88
CA LEU A 324 6.91 30.39 -9.26
C LEU A 324 6.56 29.03 -8.64
N LEU A 325 6.15 29.00 -7.37
CA LEU A 325 5.68 27.77 -6.72
C LEU A 325 4.40 27.22 -7.33
N THR A 326 3.46 28.10 -7.70
CA THR A 326 2.22 27.71 -8.37
C THR A 326 2.52 27.06 -9.73
N CYS A 327 3.45 27.64 -10.49
CA CYS A 327 3.91 27.08 -11.77
C CYS A 327 4.52 25.69 -11.57
N PHE A 328 5.47 25.52 -10.64
CA PHE A 328 6.09 24.23 -10.38
C PHE A 328 5.10 23.17 -9.88
N LYS A 329 4.15 23.54 -9.01
CA LYS A 329 3.08 22.63 -8.58
C LYS A 329 2.29 22.08 -9.77
N CYS A 330 1.92 22.95 -10.71
CA CYS A 330 1.21 22.55 -11.92
C CYS A 330 2.06 21.60 -12.78
N CYS A 331 3.32 21.96 -13.06
CA CYS A 331 4.23 21.13 -13.85
C CYS A 331 4.45 19.74 -13.24
N PHE A 332 4.73 19.65 -11.94
CA PHE A 332 4.97 18.38 -11.26
C PHE A 332 3.69 17.55 -11.07
N TRP A 333 2.52 18.19 -10.97
CA TRP A 333 1.25 17.48 -11.00
C TRP A 333 1.01 16.83 -12.37
N CYS A 334 1.24 17.57 -13.46
CA CYS A 334 1.16 17.04 -14.83
C CYS A 334 2.17 15.91 -15.03
N LEU A 335 3.41 16.07 -14.56
CA LEU A 335 4.46 15.06 -14.65
C LEU A 335 4.07 13.79 -13.87
N GLU A 336 3.53 13.91 -12.65
CA GLU A 336 3.08 12.74 -11.88
C GLU A 336 2.01 11.95 -12.64
N LYS A 337 1.03 12.65 -13.23
CA LYS A 337 -0.02 12.02 -14.04
C LYS A 337 0.55 11.34 -15.28
N PHE A 338 1.46 12.00 -15.98
CA PHE A 338 2.13 11.45 -17.15
C PHE A 338 2.95 10.21 -16.81
N ILE A 339 3.77 10.25 -15.75
CA ILE A 339 4.58 9.10 -15.30
C ILE A 339 3.68 7.96 -14.83
N LYS A 340 2.59 8.22 -14.10
CA LYS A 340 1.61 7.17 -13.73
C LYS A 340 1.01 6.50 -14.96
N PHE A 341 0.66 7.28 -15.98
CA PHE A 341 0.15 6.77 -17.24
C PHE A 341 1.21 5.94 -17.97
N LEU A 342 2.43 6.46 -18.12
CA LEU A 342 3.53 5.76 -18.77
C LEU A 342 3.84 4.44 -18.08
N ASN A 343 3.98 4.46 -16.74
CA ASN A 343 4.23 3.28 -15.92
C ASN A 343 3.17 2.21 -16.12
N ARG A 344 1.88 2.57 -16.02
CA ARG A 344 0.77 1.62 -16.19
C ARG A 344 0.84 0.91 -17.54
N ASN A 345 1.08 1.65 -18.62
CA ASN A 345 1.16 1.09 -19.96
C ASN A 345 2.45 0.29 -20.19
N ALA A 346 3.58 0.75 -19.64
CA ALA A 346 4.84 0.01 -19.66
C ALA A 346 4.71 -1.34 -18.93
N TYR A 347 4.07 -1.37 -17.76
CA TYR A 347 3.84 -2.59 -16.99
C TYR A 347 2.97 -3.61 -17.73
N ILE A 348 1.97 -3.16 -18.49
CA ILE A 348 1.19 -4.04 -19.37
C ILE A 348 2.09 -4.67 -20.44
N MET A 349 2.93 -3.86 -21.09
CA MET A 349 3.88 -4.36 -22.10
C MET A 349 4.92 -5.31 -21.50
N ILE A 350 5.39 -5.05 -20.28
CA ILE A 350 6.29 -5.96 -19.54
C ILE A 350 5.60 -7.30 -19.31
N ALA A 351 4.33 -7.29 -18.89
CA ALA A 351 3.59 -8.51 -18.59
C ALA A 351 3.36 -9.40 -19.83
N ILE A 352 3.11 -8.77 -20.99
CA ILE A 352 2.83 -9.47 -22.25
C ILE A 352 4.12 -9.94 -22.92
N TYR A 353 5.10 -9.04 -23.09
CA TYR A 353 6.29 -9.29 -23.93
C TYR A 353 7.55 -9.61 -23.13
N GLY A 354 7.53 -9.43 -21.81
CA GLY A 354 8.66 -9.75 -20.94
C GLY A 354 9.90 -8.86 -21.11
N THR A 355 9.77 -7.67 -21.72
CA THR A 355 10.91 -6.77 -21.97
C THR A 355 11.21 -5.86 -20.77
N ASN A 356 12.36 -5.16 -20.78
CA ASN A 356 12.71 -4.20 -19.73
C ASN A 356 11.81 -2.95 -19.75
N PHE A 357 11.86 -2.15 -18.68
CA PHE A 357 11.01 -0.97 -18.50
C PHE A 357 11.11 0.04 -19.65
N CYS A 358 12.32 0.44 -20.05
CA CYS A 358 12.50 1.48 -21.07
C CYS A 358 11.98 1.04 -22.45
N THR A 359 12.28 -0.20 -22.84
CA THR A 359 11.77 -0.79 -24.09
C THR A 359 10.25 -0.89 -24.06
N SER A 360 9.68 -1.38 -22.95
CA SER A 360 8.23 -1.49 -22.78
C SER A 360 7.52 -0.14 -22.79
N ALA A 361 8.06 0.86 -22.10
CA ALA A 361 7.53 2.21 -22.07
C ALA A 361 7.53 2.86 -23.47
N ARG A 362 8.62 2.71 -24.22
CA ARG A 362 8.72 3.19 -25.61
C ARG A 362 7.69 2.52 -26.51
N ASN A 363 7.56 1.20 -26.42
CA ASN A 363 6.63 0.43 -27.24
C ASN A 363 5.18 0.80 -26.89
N ALA A 364 4.85 0.90 -25.60
CA ALA A 364 3.52 1.29 -25.16
C ALA A 364 3.15 2.70 -25.64
N PHE A 365 4.06 3.65 -25.49
CA PHE A 365 3.86 5.02 -25.96
C PHE A 365 3.70 5.09 -27.49
N SER A 366 4.52 4.37 -28.24
CA SER A 366 4.42 4.30 -29.71
C SER A 366 3.08 3.70 -30.17
N LEU A 367 2.60 2.65 -29.49
CA LEU A 367 1.31 2.04 -29.78
C LEU A 367 0.15 3.02 -29.52
N LEU A 368 0.18 3.75 -28.41
CA LEU A 368 -0.85 4.74 -28.08
C LEU A 368 -0.85 5.90 -29.07
N MET A 369 0.33 6.43 -29.41
CA MET A 369 0.46 7.57 -30.33
C MET A 369 -0.05 7.24 -31.73
N ARG A 370 0.18 6.02 -32.23
CA ARG A 370 -0.33 5.56 -33.53
C ARG A 370 -1.86 5.48 -33.60
N ASN A 371 -2.51 5.24 -32.47
CA ASN A 371 -3.98 5.17 -32.40
C ASN A 371 -4.66 6.52 -32.17
N ILE A 372 -3.94 7.54 -31.68
CA ILE A 372 -4.46 8.91 -31.54
C ILE A 372 -4.39 9.66 -32.88
N ILE A 373 -3.42 9.33 -33.73
CA ILE A 373 -3.20 9.95 -35.04
C ILE A 373 -4.17 9.41 -36.11
N ARG A 374 -4.87 8.30 -35.81
CA ARG A 374 -5.85 7.65 -36.69
C ARG A 374 -7.26 7.95 -36.20
#